data_AF-A0A9W4ZIU8-F1
#
_entry.id   AF-A0A9W4ZIU8-F1
#
_cell.length_a   1.000
_cell.length_b   1.000
_cell.length_c   1.000
_cell.angle_alpha   90.00
_cell.angle_beta   90.00
_cell.angle_gamma   90.00
#
_symmetry.space_group_name_H-M   'P 1'
#
loop_
_entity.id
_entity.type
_entity.pdbx_description
1 polymer ?
#
loop_
_entity_poly.entity_id
_entity_poly.type
_entity_poly.pdbx_seq_one_letter_code
_entity_poly.pdbx_strand_id
1 'polypeptide(L)'
;MNILLMTDKLITGGAENYFCKLENNLHYEDFKIYTAAGDGELYESLTRKENFILLSRWNHLRNIYYLRNEICKRKIELIHANSLRMVLYAFLLQKFIKKKMKIVYTKHNVTILEKKMPTLFRYFMNKYVNNIITVSEFEKNNLISIHVAEEKINTIYNGVDIEKFLFQQKKKESTYKIGILARLSKEKNHQLFVKIANVLKKRNDFMFYIAGDGPEKESIMKEIEKYGLQQRVKMLGNISEPHEFIGNMDALLLLSFREVFPMVVIEAMATGTPIVSIDVGGIHEAVIDGESGVLISEYCESKFASALEELQGNEEKVTAIRLKAREKAMRYFSLTKMIEETKNIYELNK
;
A
#
# COMPACT_ATOMS: atom_id res chain seq x y z
N MET A 1 -11.52 -23.12 11.06
CA MET A 1 -12.05 -21.76 11.25
C MET A 1 -12.43 -21.16 9.91
N ASN A 2 -13.67 -20.67 9.80
CA ASN A 2 -14.18 -20.06 8.57
C ASN A 2 -14.07 -18.54 8.66
N ILE A 3 -13.32 -17.92 7.74
CA ILE A 3 -12.96 -16.50 7.78
C ILE A 3 -13.56 -15.80 6.56
N LEU A 4 -14.23 -14.66 6.77
CA LEU A 4 -14.73 -13.80 5.71
C LEU A 4 -13.88 -12.53 5.63
N LEU A 5 -13.06 -12.40 4.58
CA LEU A 5 -12.37 -11.17 4.24
C LEU A 5 -13.33 -10.25 3.47
N MET A 6 -13.40 -8.98 3.84
CA MET A 6 -14.27 -8.01 3.16
C MET A 6 -13.51 -6.75 2.76
N THR A 7 -13.74 -6.27 1.53
CA THR A 7 -13.27 -4.96 1.05
C THR A 7 -14.38 -4.26 0.28
N ASP A 8 -14.24 -2.96 0.03
CA ASP A 8 -15.29 -2.17 -0.62
C ASP A 8 -15.53 -2.58 -2.08
N LYS A 9 -14.43 -2.81 -2.82
CA LYS A 9 -14.40 -3.13 -4.25
C LYS A 9 -13.03 -3.67 -4.64
N LEU A 10 -12.93 -4.31 -5.80
CA LEU A 10 -11.70 -4.93 -6.31
C LEU A 10 -11.07 -4.08 -7.43
N ILE A 11 -10.78 -2.81 -7.14
CA ILE A 11 -10.08 -1.93 -8.08
C ILE A 11 -8.61 -1.75 -7.68
N THR A 12 -7.74 -1.40 -8.61
CA THR A 12 -6.31 -1.20 -8.33
C THR A 12 -6.08 -0.10 -7.29
N GLY A 13 -5.47 -0.50 -6.18
CA GLY A 13 -5.14 0.35 -5.03
C GLY A 13 -4.30 -0.41 -4.01
N GLY A 14 -3.63 0.29 -3.10
CA GLY A 14 -2.76 -0.36 -2.10
C GLY A 14 -3.53 -1.30 -1.16
N ALA A 15 -4.66 -0.84 -0.64
CA ALA A 15 -5.51 -1.61 0.26
C ALA A 15 -6.10 -2.85 -0.42
N GLU A 16 -6.51 -2.74 -1.68
CA GLU A 16 -7.06 -3.83 -2.47
C GLU A 16 -5.99 -4.84 -2.89
N ASN A 17 -4.77 -4.39 -3.22
CA ASN A 17 -3.64 -5.30 -3.44
C ASN A 17 -3.25 -6.05 -2.16
N TYR A 18 -3.25 -5.39 -1.00
CA TYR A 18 -3.09 -6.05 0.30
C TYR A 18 -4.16 -7.13 0.51
N PHE A 19 -5.43 -6.82 0.22
CA PHE A 19 -6.53 -7.77 0.31
C PHE A 19 -6.30 -9.01 -0.57
N CYS A 20 -5.91 -8.81 -1.84
CA CYS A 20 -5.65 -9.92 -2.76
C CYS A 20 -4.42 -10.74 -2.30
N LYS A 21 -3.37 -10.08 -1.78
CA LYS A 21 -2.21 -10.77 -1.18
C LYS A 21 -2.61 -11.67 -0.01
N LEU A 22 -3.45 -11.20 0.91
CA LEU A 22 -3.99 -12.03 1.99
C LEU A 22 -4.81 -13.21 1.46
N GLU A 23 -5.75 -12.93 0.56
CA GLU A 23 -6.61 -13.96 -0.05
C GLU A 23 -5.79 -15.04 -0.75
N ASN A 24 -4.74 -14.67 -1.46
CA ASN A 24 -3.93 -15.60 -2.25
C ASN A 24 -2.88 -16.37 -1.44
N ASN A 25 -2.63 -16.03 -0.18
CA ASN A 25 -1.51 -16.60 0.56
C ASN A 25 -1.88 -17.18 1.94
N LEU A 26 -3.10 -16.93 2.44
CA LEU A 26 -3.60 -17.59 3.66
C LEU A 26 -3.99 -19.06 3.39
N HIS A 27 -3.00 -19.91 3.12
CA HIS A 27 -3.15 -21.35 2.88
C HIS A 27 -2.76 -22.14 4.13
N TYR A 28 -3.72 -22.32 5.04
CA TYR A 28 -3.55 -23.13 6.24
C TYR A 28 -4.70 -24.11 6.34
N GLU A 29 -4.41 -25.38 6.67
CA GLU A 29 -5.42 -26.45 6.77
C GLU A 29 -6.58 -26.10 7.70
N ASP A 30 -6.26 -25.36 8.77
CA ASP A 30 -7.22 -24.89 9.76
C ASP A 30 -8.15 -23.78 9.24
N PHE A 31 -7.85 -23.13 8.11
CA PHE A 31 -8.55 -21.93 7.64
C PHE A 31 -9.29 -22.16 6.33
N LYS A 32 -10.58 -21.85 6.31
CA LYS A 32 -11.36 -21.72 5.08
C LYS A 32 -11.68 -20.25 4.84
N ILE A 33 -11.09 -19.69 3.78
CA ILE A 33 -11.20 -18.28 3.41
C ILE A 33 -12.36 -18.07 2.45
N TYR A 34 -13.19 -17.08 2.76
CA TYR A 34 -14.24 -16.54 1.91
C TYR A 34 -13.98 -15.05 1.73
N THR A 35 -14.43 -14.50 0.60
CA THR A 35 -14.21 -13.10 0.26
C THR A 35 -15.50 -12.41 -0.12
N ALA A 36 -15.66 -11.15 0.24
CA ALA A 36 -16.78 -10.32 -0.20
C ALA A 36 -16.33 -8.92 -0.61
N ALA A 37 -16.69 -8.51 -1.82
CA ALA A 37 -16.36 -7.19 -2.34
C ALA A 37 -17.30 -6.78 -3.48
N GLY A 38 -17.33 -5.49 -3.81
CA GLY A 38 -17.79 -5.05 -5.13
C GLY A 38 -16.87 -5.56 -6.24
N ASP A 39 -17.39 -5.68 -7.45
CA ASP A 39 -16.61 -6.08 -8.64
C ASP A 39 -15.43 -5.14 -8.92
N GLY A 40 -14.57 -5.53 -9.86
CA GLY A 40 -13.46 -4.72 -10.36
C GLY A 40 -12.38 -5.59 -11.01
N GLU A 41 -11.40 -4.95 -11.62
CA GLU A 41 -10.31 -5.57 -12.37
C GLU A 41 -9.45 -6.53 -11.54
N LEU A 42 -9.35 -6.34 -10.22
CA LEU A 42 -8.61 -7.25 -9.33
C LEU A 42 -9.38 -8.54 -9.02
N TYR A 43 -10.64 -8.70 -9.44
CA TYR A 43 -11.35 -9.98 -9.32
C TYR A 43 -10.59 -11.13 -9.98
N GLU A 44 -9.93 -10.86 -11.10
CA GLU A 44 -9.14 -11.87 -11.81
C GLU A 44 -7.90 -12.33 -11.04
N SER A 45 -7.43 -11.50 -10.10
CA SER A 45 -6.27 -11.82 -9.26
C SER A 45 -6.60 -12.73 -8.08
N LEU A 46 -7.88 -12.98 -7.78
CA LEU A 46 -8.29 -13.85 -6.69
C LEU A 46 -8.09 -15.32 -7.06
N THR A 47 -7.55 -16.09 -6.12
CA THR A 47 -7.31 -17.52 -6.27
C THR A 47 -8.56 -18.35 -5.95
N ARG A 48 -9.35 -17.96 -4.95
CA ARG A 48 -10.53 -18.74 -4.49
C ARG A 48 -11.85 -18.14 -4.98
N LYS A 49 -12.00 -17.99 -6.29
CA LYS A 49 -13.19 -17.39 -6.92
C LYS A 49 -14.50 -18.12 -6.55
N GLU A 50 -14.45 -19.40 -6.27
CA GLU A 50 -15.57 -20.23 -5.81
C GLU A 50 -16.09 -19.84 -4.41
N ASN A 51 -15.26 -19.16 -3.62
CA ASN A 51 -15.58 -18.68 -2.28
C ASN A 51 -15.92 -17.19 -2.23
N PHE A 52 -16.00 -16.54 -3.40
CA PHE A 52 -16.29 -15.11 -3.54
C PHE A 52 -17.78 -14.79 -3.43
N ILE A 53 -18.09 -13.67 -2.78
CA ILE A 53 -19.43 -13.12 -2.56
C ILE A 53 -19.47 -11.72 -3.17
N LEU A 54 -20.18 -11.57 -4.28
CA LEU A 54 -20.35 -10.27 -4.92
C LEU A 54 -21.26 -9.35 -4.10
N LEU A 55 -20.76 -8.15 -3.79
CA LEU A 55 -21.52 -7.09 -3.13
C LEU A 55 -21.97 -6.04 -4.14
N SER A 56 -23.20 -5.54 -3.97
CA SER A 56 -23.70 -4.42 -4.74
C SER A 56 -22.97 -3.14 -4.33
N ARG A 57 -22.51 -2.37 -5.32
CA ARG A 57 -21.94 -1.03 -5.11
C ARG A 57 -22.96 0.00 -4.61
N TRP A 58 -24.25 -0.24 -4.83
CA TRP A 58 -25.31 0.74 -4.65
C TRP A 58 -26.34 0.36 -3.58
N ASN A 59 -26.48 -0.94 -3.27
CA ASN A 59 -27.52 -1.41 -2.36
C ASN A 59 -26.94 -2.06 -1.10
N HIS A 60 -26.69 -1.22 -0.09
CA HIS A 60 -26.11 -1.65 1.19
C HIS A 60 -27.04 -2.54 2.02
N LEU A 61 -28.36 -2.29 2.01
CA LEU A 61 -29.32 -3.13 2.76
C LEU A 61 -29.37 -4.55 2.19
N ARG A 62 -29.39 -4.68 0.86
CA ARG A 62 -29.28 -5.98 0.18
C ARG A 62 -27.98 -6.68 0.54
N ASN A 63 -26.86 -5.97 0.59
CA ASN A 63 -25.58 -6.55 1.00
C ASN A 63 -25.65 -7.12 2.42
N ILE A 64 -26.21 -6.38 3.39
CA ILE A 64 -26.34 -6.87 4.78
C ILE A 64 -27.23 -8.12 4.83
N TYR A 65 -28.38 -8.12 4.16
CA TYR A 65 -29.26 -9.29 4.12
C TYR A 65 -28.55 -10.51 3.51
N TYR A 66 -27.87 -10.31 2.38
CA TYR A 66 -27.17 -11.38 1.68
C TYR A 66 -25.98 -11.92 2.48
N LEU A 67 -25.16 -11.03 3.04
CA LEU A 67 -24.02 -11.39 3.90
C LEU A 67 -24.48 -12.15 5.13
N ARG A 68 -25.60 -11.77 5.76
CA ARG A 68 -26.17 -12.53 6.88
C ARG A 68 -26.42 -13.99 6.49
N ASN A 69 -27.06 -14.22 5.34
CA ASN A 69 -27.38 -15.57 4.88
C ASN A 69 -26.11 -16.36 4.58
N GLU A 70 -25.13 -15.77 3.89
CA GLU A 70 -23.86 -16.42 3.58
C GLU A 70 -23.04 -16.71 4.84
N ILE A 71 -23.03 -15.81 5.82
CA ILE A 71 -22.37 -16.02 7.12
C ILE A 71 -22.96 -17.22 7.85
N CYS A 72 -24.29 -17.32 7.92
CA CYS A 72 -24.95 -18.45 8.57
C CYS A 72 -24.69 -19.76 7.81
N LYS A 73 -24.87 -19.75 6.47
CA LYS A 73 -24.68 -20.92 5.60
C LYS A 73 -23.24 -21.46 5.68
N ARG A 74 -22.26 -20.57 5.58
CA ARG A 74 -20.83 -20.93 5.59
C ARG A 74 -20.25 -21.02 6.99
N LYS A 75 -21.07 -20.86 8.04
CA LYS A 75 -20.64 -20.91 9.45
C LYS A 75 -19.42 -20.01 9.72
N ILE A 76 -19.42 -18.79 9.18
CA ILE A 76 -18.31 -17.84 9.36
C ILE A 76 -18.14 -17.53 10.84
N GLU A 77 -16.88 -17.50 11.30
CA GLU A 77 -16.51 -17.32 12.70
C GLU A 77 -15.78 -16.00 12.94
N LEU A 78 -15.02 -15.56 11.93
CA LEU A 78 -14.25 -14.33 11.94
C LEU A 78 -14.54 -13.51 10.68
N ILE A 79 -14.78 -12.21 10.85
CA ILE A 79 -14.82 -11.23 9.76
C ILE A 79 -13.54 -10.41 9.84
N HIS A 80 -12.82 -10.34 8.73
CA HIS A 80 -11.73 -9.40 8.55
C HIS A 80 -12.16 -8.29 7.59
N ALA A 81 -12.42 -7.11 8.13
CA ALA A 81 -12.75 -5.92 7.38
C ALA A 81 -11.48 -5.18 6.93
N ASN A 82 -11.37 -4.88 5.64
CA ASN A 82 -10.25 -4.12 5.07
C ASN A 82 -10.60 -2.62 4.86
N SER A 83 -11.76 -2.20 5.36
CA SER A 83 -12.23 -0.81 5.31
C SER A 83 -13.16 -0.50 6.48
N LEU A 84 -13.28 0.77 6.85
CA LEU A 84 -14.24 1.19 7.88
C LEU A 84 -15.69 0.86 7.49
N ARG A 85 -16.04 0.92 6.20
CA ARG A 85 -17.38 0.53 5.73
C ARG A 85 -17.66 -0.93 6.02
N MET A 86 -16.67 -1.80 5.81
CA MET A 86 -16.77 -3.22 6.12
C MET A 86 -16.85 -3.49 7.63
N VAL A 87 -16.20 -2.66 8.46
CA VAL A 87 -16.41 -2.71 9.93
C VAL A 87 -17.86 -2.36 10.29
N LEU A 88 -18.44 -1.32 9.67
CA LEU A 88 -19.83 -0.95 9.91
C LEU A 88 -20.80 -2.07 9.47
N TYR A 89 -20.49 -2.77 8.38
CA TYR A 89 -21.26 -3.95 7.95
C TYR A 89 -21.18 -5.06 8.99
N ALA A 90 -19.97 -5.40 9.45
CA ALA A 90 -19.77 -6.42 10.47
C ALA A 90 -20.53 -6.08 11.77
N PHE A 91 -20.50 -4.81 12.20
CA PHE A 91 -21.28 -4.32 13.32
C PHE A 91 -22.79 -4.51 13.14
N LEU A 92 -23.34 -4.17 11.95
CA LEU A 92 -24.77 -4.37 11.68
C LEU A 92 -25.13 -5.86 11.67
N LEU A 93 -24.31 -6.68 11.02
CA LEU A 93 -24.50 -8.13 10.91
C LEU A 93 -24.53 -8.80 12.30
N GLN A 94 -23.67 -8.37 13.23
CA GLN A 94 -23.62 -8.90 14.59
C GLN A 94 -24.95 -8.74 15.34
N LYS A 95 -25.78 -7.74 14.99
CA LYS A 95 -27.09 -7.52 15.63
C LYS A 95 -28.14 -8.52 15.17
N PHE A 96 -27.96 -9.11 13.99
CA PHE A 96 -28.91 -10.02 13.36
C PHE A 96 -28.48 -11.49 13.40
N ILE A 97 -27.29 -11.77 13.95
CA ILE A 97 -26.69 -13.10 14.05
C ILE A 97 -26.55 -13.44 15.53
N LYS A 98 -27.09 -14.59 15.95
CA LYS A 98 -27.06 -15.02 17.36
C LYS A 98 -25.64 -15.34 17.87
N LYS A 99 -24.75 -15.82 16.99
CA LYS A 99 -23.35 -16.10 17.33
C LYS A 99 -22.56 -14.79 17.32
N LYS A 100 -21.87 -14.49 18.41
CA LYS A 100 -20.91 -13.39 18.46
C LYS A 100 -19.77 -13.67 17.49
N MET A 101 -19.60 -12.81 16.49
CA MET A 101 -18.51 -12.91 15.52
C MET A 101 -17.30 -12.14 16.01
N LYS A 102 -16.10 -12.65 15.70
CA LYS A 102 -14.85 -11.92 15.94
C LYS A 102 -14.59 -10.99 14.74
N ILE A 103 -14.26 -9.74 15.00
CA ILE A 103 -14.03 -8.71 13.98
C ILE A 103 -12.58 -8.25 14.04
N VAL A 104 -11.86 -8.45 12.94
CA VAL A 104 -10.53 -7.88 12.69
C VAL A 104 -10.68 -6.73 11.71
N TYR A 105 -9.96 -5.63 11.92
CA TYR A 105 -9.95 -4.48 11.01
C TYR A 105 -8.53 -4.13 10.59
N THR A 106 -8.16 -4.27 9.32
CA THR A 106 -6.94 -3.64 8.80
C THR A 106 -7.22 -2.22 8.32
N LYS A 107 -6.51 -1.25 8.91
CA LYS A 107 -6.61 0.17 8.55
C LYS A 107 -5.51 0.57 7.56
N HIS A 108 -5.94 0.96 6.36
CA HIS A 108 -5.04 1.39 5.27
C HIS A 108 -4.98 2.91 5.07
N ASN A 109 -5.95 3.66 5.60
CA ASN A 109 -6.07 5.09 5.40
C ASN A 109 -6.73 5.78 6.60
N VAL A 110 -6.47 7.08 6.75
CA VAL A 110 -7.21 7.94 7.69
C VAL A 110 -8.61 8.21 7.14
N THR A 111 -9.64 7.85 7.91
CA THR A 111 -11.02 7.90 7.44
C THR A 111 -11.70 9.25 7.72
N ILE A 112 -12.77 9.56 6.98
CA ILE A 112 -13.54 10.79 7.22
C ILE A 112 -14.17 10.78 8.63
N LEU A 113 -14.67 9.62 9.07
CA LEU A 113 -15.30 9.48 10.39
C LEU A 113 -14.29 9.74 11.51
N GLU A 114 -13.09 9.19 11.39
CA GLU A 114 -11.98 9.43 12.31
C GLU A 114 -11.61 10.91 12.40
N LYS A 115 -11.50 11.61 11.26
CA LYS A 115 -11.18 13.05 11.23
C LYS A 115 -12.28 13.94 11.80
N LYS A 116 -13.54 13.66 11.43
CA LYS A 116 -14.69 14.54 11.77
C LYS A 116 -15.33 14.21 13.11
N MET A 117 -15.29 12.94 13.53
CA MET A 117 -15.98 12.43 14.71
C MET A 117 -15.12 11.39 15.45
N PRO A 118 -13.92 11.78 15.94
CA PRO A 118 -12.96 10.85 16.55
C PRO A 118 -13.53 10.11 17.75
N THR A 119 -14.37 10.75 18.57
CA THR A 119 -15.04 10.12 19.72
C THR A 119 -15.97 8.98 19.30
N LEU A 120 -16.73 9.17 18.21
CA LEU A 120 -17.63 8.15 17.68
C LEU A 120 -16.84 7.01 17.04
N PHE A 121 -15.80 7.35 16.27
CA PHE A 121 -14.89 6.38 15.69
C PHE A 121 -14.26 5.50 16.78
N ARG A 122 -13.65 6.10 17.80
CA ARG A 122 -13.09 5.37 18.96
C ARG A 122 -14.11 4.47 19.61
N TYR A 123 -15.33 4.97 19.86
CA TYR A 123 -16.38 4.16 20.48
C TYR A 123 -16.64 2.89 19.68
N PHE A 124 -16.77 2.99 18.36
CA PHE A 124 -16.97 1.83 17.51
C PHE A 124 -15.78 0.87 17.54
N MET A 125 -14.56 1.38 17.41
CA MET A 125 -13.34 0.58 17.45
C MET A 125 -13.22 -0.18 18.77
N ASN A 126 -13.32 0.51 19.91
CA ASN A 126 -13.14 -0.08 21.22
C ASN A 126 -14.28 -1.05 21.59
N LYS A 127 -15.51 -0.82 21.13
CA LYS A 127 -16.65 -1.66 21.50
C LYS A 127 -16.83 -2.89 20.62
N TYR A 128 -16.57 -2.79 19.33
CA TYR A 128 -17.00 -3.80 18.36
C TYR A 128 -15.85 -4.50 17.64
N VAL A 129 -14.67 -3.89 17.57
CA VAL A 129 -13.52 -4.52 16.93
C VAL A 129 -12.71 -5.28 17.98
N ASN A 130 -12.36 -6.54 17.65
CA ASN A 130 -11.56 -7.39 18.52
C ASN A 130 -10.07 -7.05 18.36
N ASN A 131 -9.59 -6.95 17.13
CA ASN A 131 -8.22 -6.59 16.80
C ASN A 131 -8.19 -5.62 15.62
N ILE A 132 -7.31 -4.63 15.70
CA ILE A 132 -7.05 -3.65 14.66
C ILE A 132 -5.63 -3.88 14.18
N ILE A 133 -5.49 -4.12 12.89
CA ILE A 133 -4.19 -4.21 12.23
C ILE A 133 -3.86 -2.85 11.63
N THR A 134 -2.74 -2.27 12.01
CA THR A 134 -2.18 -1.06 11.40
C THR A 134 -1.00 -1.43 10.52
N VAL A 135 -0.87 -0.78 9.37
CA VAL A 135 0.22 -1.08 8.42
C VAL A 135 1.54 -0.38 8.76
N SER A 136 1.56 0.41 9.85
CA SER A 136 2.73 1.10 10.40
C SER A 136 2.52 1.48 11.87
N GLU A 137 3.61 1.71 12.59
CA GLU A 137 3.62 2.27 13.95
C GLU A 137 3.13 3.72 13.96
N PHE A 138 3.40 4.50 12.91
CA PHE A 138 2.82 5.84 12.72
C PHE A 138 1.28 5.80 12.82
N GLU A 139 0.66 4.83 12.15
CA GLU A 139 -0.80 4.68 12.17
C GLU A 139 -1.30 4.15 13.53
N LYS A 140 -0.55 3.24 14.16
CA LYS A 140 -0.84 2.80 15.54
C LYS A 140 -0.85 3.98 16.51
N ASN A 141 0.18 4.83 16.46
CA ASN A 141 0.31 6.00 17.31
C ASN A 141 -0.81 7.02 17.07
N ASN A 142 -1.24 7.20 15.81
CA ASN A 142 -2.41 8.03 15.50
C ASN A 142 -3.68 7.50 16.17
N LEU A 143 -3.92 6.18 16.12
CA LEU A 143 -5.09 5.56 16.77
C LEU A 143 -5.03 5.68 18.30
N ILE A 144 -3.85 5.49 18.90
CA ILE A 144 -3.64 5.67 20.35
C ILE A 144 -3.91 7.12 20.75
N SER A 145 -3.47 8.10 19.96
CA SER A 145 -3.68 9.53 20.25
C SER A 145 -5.17 9.91 20.34
N ILE A 146 -6.03 9.23 19.59
CA ILE A 146 -7.50 9.42 19.65
C ILE A 146 -8.18 8.45 20.64
N HIS A 147 -7.38 7.75 21.46
CA HIS A 147 -7.75 6.85 22.56
C HIS A 147 -8.40 5.53 22.11
N VAL A 148 -8.07 5.02 20.91
CA VAL A 148 -8.34 3.61 20.60
C VAL A 148 -7.47 2.74 21.53
N ALA A 149 -8.06 1.68 22.06
CA ALA A 149 -7.44 0.85 23.08
C ALA A 149 -6.21 0.13 22.52
N GLU A 150 -5.03 0.40 23.09
CA GLU A 150 -3.73 -0.03 22.56
C GLU A 150 -3.61 -1.56 22.49
N GLU A 151 -4.18 -2.29 23.45
CA GLU A 151 -4.14 -3.75 23.51
C GLU A 151 -4.86 -4.43 22.33
N LYS A 152 -5.64 -3.66 21.56
CA LYS A 152 -6.31 -4.13 20.34
C LYS A 152 -5.51 -3.85 19.08
N ILE A 153 -4.52 -2.97 19.14
CA ILE A 153 -3.81 -2.48 17.95
C ILE A 153 -2.53 -3.28 17.77
N ASN A 154 -2.42 -3.94 16.63
CA ASN A 154 -1.27 -4.75 16.25
C ASN A 154 -0.71 -4.18 14.95
N THR A 155 0.56 -3.79 14.94
CA THR A 155 1.22 -3.36 13.71
C THR A 155 1.66 -4.56 12.91
N ILE A 156 1.16 -4.69 11.69
CA ILE A 156 1.61 -5.68 10.71
C ILE A 156 1.88 -4.90 9.42
N TYR A 157 3.16 -4.75 9.09
CA TYR A 157 3.58 -4.02 7.90
C TYR A 157 3.05 -4.66 6.63
N ASN A 158 2.90 -3.84 5.58
CA ASN A 158 2.63 -4.37 4.25
C ASN A 158 3.76 -5.31 3.80
N GLY A 159 3.38 -6.39 3.13
CA GLY A 159 4.28 -7.43 2.64
C GLY A 159 4.59 -7.30 1.15
N VAL A 160 5.86 -7.50 0.79
CA VAL A 160 6.34 -7.64 -0.58
C VAL A 160 6.76 -9.09 -0.85
N ASP A 161 6.37 -9.60 -2.01
CA ASP A 161 6.78 -10.93 -2.48
C ASP A 161 8.23 -10.86 -2.94
N ILE A 162 9.13 -11.39 -2.11
CA ILE A 162 10.58 -11.35 -2.30
C ILE A 162 11.04 -12.18 -3.52
N GLU A 163 10.25 -13.18 -3.89
CA GLU A 163 10.50 -14.07 -5.03
C GLU A 163 10.00 -13.45 -6.34
N LYS A 164 8.94 -12.63 -6.29
CA LYS A 164 8.49 -11.85 -7.46
C LYS A 164 9.33 -10.58 -7.67
N PHE A 165 9.65 -9.85 -6.60
CA PHE A 165 10.47 -8.64 -6.64
C PHE A 165 11.95 -8.99 -6.44
N LEU A 166 12.52 -9.73 -7.39
CA LEU A 166 13.91 -10.18 -7.32
C LEU A 166 14.88 -8.99 -7.31
N PHE A 167 15.96 -9.15 -6.54
CA PHE A 167 17.05 -8.18 -6.54
C PHE A 167 17.72 -8.15 -7.91
N GLN A 168 17.64 -7.00 -8.58
CA GLN A 168 18.22 -6.84 -9.91
C GLN A 168 19.65 -6.32 -9.77
N GLN A 169 20.62 -7.06 -10.32
CA GLN A 169 21.95 -6.50 -10.51
C GLN A 169 21.90 -5.47 -11.63
N LYS A 170 22.38 -4.25 -11.37
CA LYS A 170 22.36 -3.18 -12.38
C LYS A 170 23.75 -3.00 -12.95
N LYS A 171 23.82 -3.01 -14.27
CA LYS A 171 25.00 -2.54 -14.99
C LYS A 171 24.84 -1.05 -15.20
N LYS A 172 25.94 -0.31 -15.06
CA LYS A 172 25.95 1.11 -15.35
C LYS A 172 25.65 1.33 -16.84
N GLU A 173 24.53 1.95 -17.14
CA GLU A 173 24.16 2.40 -18.48
C GLU A 173 24.56 3.86 -18.67
N SER A 174 24.58 4.33 -19.93
CA SER A 174 24.82 5.73 -20.25
C SER A 174 23.67 6.65 -19.81
N THR A 175 22.49 6.07 -19.59
CA THR A 175 21.27 6.77 -19.19
C THR A 175 20.84 6.31 -17.80
N TYR A 176 20.64 7.27 -16.90
CA TYR A 176 20.13 7.09 -15.55
C TYR A 176 18.60 7.27 -15.55
N LYS A 177 17.88 6.20 -15.26
CA LYS A 177 16.41 6.11 -15.33
C LYS A 177 15.79 6.41 -13.97
N ILE A 178 14.99 7.46 -13.88
CA ILE A 178 14.27 7.84 -12.68
C ILE A 178 12.79 7.53 -12.86
N GLY A 179 12.20 6.77 -11.95
CA GLY A 179 10.78 6.42 -12.02
C GLY A 179 9.95 7.03 -10.90
N ILE A 180 8.65 7.17 -11.16
CA ILE A 180 7.60 7.29 -10.14
C ILE A 180 6.48 6.32 -10.51
N LEU A 181 6.09 5.46 -9.56
CA LEU A 181 4.96 4.54 -9.71
C LEU A 181 3.88 4.90 -8.71
N ALA A 182 2.85 5.62 -9.16
CA ALA A 182 1.76 6.06 -8.32
C ALA A 182 0.51 6.46 -9.13
N ARG A 183 -0.66 6.43 -8.48
CA ARG A 183 -1.89 7.00 -9.06
C ARG A 183 -1.70 8.49 -9.35
N LEU A 184 -2.05 8.96 -10.55
CA LEU A 184 -1.93 10.36 -10.96
C LEU A 184 -2.97 11.22 -10.24
N SER A 185 -2.65 11.62 -9.02
CA SER A 185 -3.52 12.27 -8.06
C SER A 185 -2.75 13.33 -7.29
N LYS A 186 -3.47 14.33 -6.76
CA LYS A 186 -2.87 15.49 -6.09
C LYS A 186 -1.98 15.07 -4.92
N GLU A 187 -2.42 14.09 -4.15
CA GLU A 187 -1.68 13.57 -3.00
C GLU A 187 -0.34 12.91 -3.35
N LYS A 188 -0.12 12.51 -4.61
CA LYS A 188 1.13 11.89 -5.09
C LYS A 188 2.13 12.87 -5.70
N ASN A 189 1.73 14.14 -5.87
CA ASN A 189 2.60 15.27 -6.23
C ASN A 189 3.50 15.04 -7.47
N HIS A 190 2.92 14.52 -8.56
CA HIS A 190 3.63 14.36 -9.83
C HIS A 190 4.14 15.69 -10.42
N GLN A 191 3.55 16.82 -10.01
CA GLN A 191 4.05 18.14 -10.39
C GLN A 191 5.48 18.37 -9.91
N LEU A 192 5.82 17.97 -8.67
CA LEU A 192 7.19 18.04 -8.18
C LEU A 192 8.13 17.13 -8.98
N PHE A 193 7.67 15.94 -9.41
CA PHE A 193 8.45 15.05 -10.28
C PHE A 193 8.86 15.76 -11.58
N VAL A 194 7.92 16.46 -12.23
CA VAL A 194 8.18 17.22 -13.46
C VAL A 194 9.12 18.40 -13.19
N LYS A 195 8.99 19.09 -12.05
CA LYS A 195 9.91 20.18 -11.65
C LYS A 195 11.33 19.68 -11.44
N ILE A 196 11.52 18.53 -10.79
CA ILE A 196 12.83 17.88 -10.63
C ILE A 196 13.44 17.56 -12.00
N ALA A 197 12.64 17.02 -12.93
CA ALA A 197 13.09 16.80 -14.30
C ALA A 197 13.50 18.10 -15.02
N ASN A 198 12.80 19.21 -14.76
CA ASN A 198 13.19 20.53 -15.30
C ASN A 198 14.50 21.05 -14.70
N VAL A 199 14.77 20.82 -13.41
CA VAL A 199 16.06 21.17 -12.78
C VAL A 199 17.20 20.42 -13.48
N LEU A 200 17.01 19.13 -13.74
CA LEU A 200 18.01 18.26 -14.37
C LEU A 200 17.98 18.29 -15.91
N LYS A 201 17.22 19.20 -16.55
CA LYS A 201 17.03 19.16 -18.01
C LYS A 201 18.29 19.30 -18.86
N LYS A 202 19.34 19.93 -18.31
CA LYS A 202 20.64 20.09 -18.98
C LYS A 202 21.51 18.82 -18.90
N ARG A 203 21.15 17.87 -18.05
CA ARG A 203 21.81 16.58 -17.87
C ARG A 203 21.23 15.56 -18.86
N ASN A 204 21.94 15.35 -19.96
CA ASN A 204 21.46 14.51 -21.05
C ASN A 204 21.46 13.01 -20.73
N ASP A 205 22.08 12.65 -19.63
CA ASP A 205 22.22 11.32 -19.05
C ASP A 205 21.07 10.97 -18.10
N PHE A 206 20.05 11.81 -17.91
CA PHE A 206 18.85 11.47 -17.14
C PHE A 206 17.61 11.28 -18.02
N MET A 207 16.81 10.28 -17.67
CA MET A 207 15.48 10.00 -18.24
C MET A 207 14.47 9.73 -17.14
N PHE A 208 13.26 10.26 -17.30
CA PHE A 208 12.21 10.25 -16.28
C PHE A 208 10.99 9.47 -16.78
N TYR A 209 10.44 8.60 -15.92
CA TYR A 209 9.34 7.71 -16.26
C TYR A 209 8.22 7.82 -15.22
N ILE A 210 7.01 8.15 -15.70
CA ILE A 210 5.81 8.24 -14.88
C ILE A 210 4.92 7.04 -15.18
N ALA A 211 4.75 6.17 -14.19
CA ALA A 211 3.89 5.00 -14.26
C ALA A 211 2.66 5.18 -13.36
N GLY A 212 1.48 5.00 -13.96
CA GLY A 212 0.17 5.14 -13.35
C GLY A 212 -0.81 5.92 -14.22
N ASP A 213 -2.08 5.90 -13.82
CA ASP A 213 -3.14 6.74 -14.38
C ASP A 213 -3.93 7.44 -13.26
N GLY A 214 -4.75 8.42 -13.62
CA GLY A 214 -5.55 9.18 -12.67
C GLY A 214 -5.95 10.58 -13.12
N PRO A 215 -6.74 11.28 -12.30
CA PRO A 215 -7.34 12.57 -12.65
C PRO A 215 -6.35 13.69 -12.97
N GLU A 216 -5.09 13.63 -12.50
CA GLU A 216 -4.10 14.68 -12.74
C GLU A 216 -3.35 14.52 -14.07
N LYS A 217 -3.65 13.49 -14.88
CA LYS A 217 -2.92 13.16 -16.13
C LYS A 217 -2.78 14.35 -17.07
N GLU A 218 -3.87 15.04 -17.39
CA GLU A 218 -3.84 16.19 -18.29
C GLU A 218 -3.02 17.36 -17.73
N SER A 219 -3.10 17.61 -16.42
CA SER A 219 -2.32 18.67 -15.78
C SER A 219 -0.82 18.37 -15.85
N ILE A 220 -0.43 17.10 -15.65
CA ILE A 220 0.97 16.66 -15.72
C ILE A 220 1.50 16.81 -17.15
N MET A 221 0.72 16.40 -18.16
CA MET A 221 1.10 16.55 -19.58
C MET A 221 1.34 18.01 -19.97
N LYS A 222 0.45 18.92 -19.53
CA LYS A 222 0.62 20.36 -19.76
C LYS A 222 1.89 20.92 -19.11
N GLU A 223 2.25 20.43 -17.92
CA GLU A 223 3.47 20.86 -17.23
C GLU A 223 4.74 20.33 -17.93
N ILE A 224 4.72 19.09 -18.43
CA ILE A 224 5.81 18.53 -19.26
C ILE A 224 6.02 19.37 -20.52
N GLU A 225 4.93 19.74 -21.20
CA GLU A 225 4.98 20.58 -22.40
C GLU A 225 5.51 21.98 -22.09
N LYS A 226 5.00 22.61 -21.03
CA LYS A 226 5.44 23.93 -20.56
C LYS A 226 6.94 24.02 -20.33
N TYR A 227 7.57 22.96 -19.80
CA TYR A 227 9.01 22.91 -19.56
C TYR A 227 9.84 22.36 -20.73
N GLY A 228 9.21 21.95 -21.84
CA GLY A 228 9.90 21.36 -22.99
C GLY A 228 10.51 19.99 -22.70
N LEU A 229 9.86 19.17 -21.87
CA LEU A 229 10.41 17.91 -21.34
C LEU A 229 9.92 16.65 -22.10
N GLN A 230 9.28 16.78 -23.25
CA GLN A 230 8.65 15.66 -23.98
C GLN A 230 9.65 14.54 -24.38
N GLN A 231 10.92 14.90 -24.58
CA GLN A 231 11.99 13.93 -24.87
C GLN A 231 12.63 13.32 -23.61
N ARG A 232 12.36 13.90 -22.43
CA ARG A 232 12.99 13.53 -21.15
C ARG A 232 12.05 12.82 -20.20
N VAL A 233 10.75 13.13 -20.25
CA VAL A 233 9.72 12.57 -19.38
C VAL A 233 8.78 11.71 -20.22
N LYS A 234 8.65 10.43 -19.86
CA LYS A 234 7.76 9.48 -20.52
C LYS A 234 6.64 9.07 -19.57
N MET A 235 5.39 9.23 -20.00
CA MET A 235 4.22 8.71 -19.28
C MET A 235 3.87 7.34 -19.84
N LEU A 236 3.89 6.32 -19.00
CA LEU A 236 3.72 4.91 -19.39
C LEU A 236 2.29 4.41 -19.21
N GLY A 237 1.44 5.16 -18.50
CA GLY A 237 0.12 4.70 -18.10
C GLY A 237 0.20 3.64 -17.00
N ASN A 238 -0.86 2.84 -16.85
CA ASN A 238 -0.89 1.78 -15.84
C ASN A 238 0.10 0.65 -16.18
N ILE A 239 0.82 0.18 -15.17
CA ILE A 239 1.78 -0.93 -15.27
C ILE A 239 1.15 -2.19 -14.65
N SER A 240 1.10 -3.27 -15.42
CA SER A 240 0.61 -4.58 -14.96
C SER A 240 1.64 -5.32 -14.10
N GLU A 241 2.93 -5.13 -14.39
CA GLU A 241 4.04 -5.76 -13.69
C GLU A 241 4.95 -4.74 -12.99
N PRO A 242 4.58 -4.29 -11.78
CA PRO A 242 5.36 -3.30 -11.01
C PRO A 242 6.83 -3.69 -10.81
N HIS A 243 7.09 -4.98 -10.56
CA HIS A 243 8.43 -5.50 -10.31
C HIS A 243 9.39 -5.27 -11.48
N GLU A 244 8.93 -5.42 -12.73
CA GLU A 244 9.72 -5.12 -13.92
C GLU A 244 9.99 -3.62 -14.05
N PHE A 245 8.97 -2.78 -13.87
CA PHE A 245 9.16 -1.33 -13.93
C PHE A 245 10.16 -0.85 -12.87
N ILE A 246 9.92 -1.20 -11.61
CA ILE A 246 10.74 -0.79 -10.46
C ILE A 246 12.17 -1.32 -10.60
N GLY A 247 12.36 -2.58 -11.01
CA GLY A 247 13.68 -3.18 -11.18
C GLY A 247 14.52 -2.52 -12.28
N ASN A 248 13.86 -1.93 -13.29
CA ASN A 248 14.52 -1.26 -14.42
C ASN A 248 14.87 0.22 -14.18
N MET A 249 14.43 0.83 -13.07
CA MET A 249 14.74 2.23 -12.74
C MET A 249 16.02 2.31 -11.91
N ASP A 250 16.94 3.21 -12.21
CA ASP A 250 18.14 3.44 -11.38
C ASP A 250 17.83 4.09 -10.03
N ALA A 251 16.78 4.90 -9.97
CA ALA A 251 16.21 5.43 -8.74
C ALA A 251 14.69 5.61 -8.87
N LEU A 252 13.98 5.50 -7.76
CA LEU A 252 12.56 5.83 -7.66
C LEU A 252 12.34 7.07 -6.79
N LEU A 253 11.36 7.88 -7.17
CA LEU A 253 10.89 9.01 -6.39
C LEU A 253 9.54 8.70 -5.75
N LEU A 254 9.42 8.99 -4.45
CA LEU A 254 8.15 9.03 -3.74
C LEU A 254 7.93 10.43 -3.16
N LEU A 255 6.98 11.17 -3.73
CA LEU A 255 6.84 12.62 -3.51
C LEU A 255 5.53 12.99 -2.80
N SER A 256 4.84 11.99 -2.26
CA SER A 256 3.47 12.12 -1.73
C SER A 256 3.37 13.14 -0.60
N PHE A 257 2.22 13.82 -0.51
CA PHE A 257 1.90 14.70 0.63
C PHE A 257 1.56 13.92 1.91
N ARG A 258 1.10 12.68 1.76
CA ARG A 258 0.71 11.82 2.88
C ARG A 258 0.92 10.36 2.49
N GLU A 259 1.47 9.58 3.41
CA GLU A 259 1.56 8.12 3.31
C GLU A 259 1.29 7.50 4.68
N VAL A 260 0.71 6.29 4.69
CA VAL A 260 0.59 5.50 5.92
C VAL A 260 1.77 4.52 5.98
N PHE A 261 1.87 3.66 4.97
CA PHE A 261 3.02 2.79 4.73
C PHE A 261 3.03 2.33 3.26
N PRO A 262 3.80 3.00 2.38
CA PRO A 262 3.68 2.84 0.93
C PRO A 262 4.29 1.53 0.41
N MET A 263 3.49 0.71 -0.27
CA MET A 263 3.95 -0.58 -0.84
C MET A 263 5.09 -0.41 -1.86
N VAL A 264 5.07 0.66 -2.66
CA VAL A 264 6.11 0.94 -3.66
C VAL A 264 7.50 1.08 -3.04
N VAL A 265 7.60 1.52 -1.78
CA VAL A 265 8.88 1.63 -1.07
C VAL A 265 9.46 0.27 -0.78
N ILE A 266 8.68 -0.63 -0.17
CA ILE A 266 9.15 -2.00 0.13
C ILE A 266 9.38 -2.82 -1.16
N GLU A 267 8.67 -2.51 -2.24
CA GLU A 267 8.89 -3.08 -3.58
C GLU A 267 10.21 -2.58 -4.21
N ALA A 268 10.53 -1.29 -4.07
CA ALA A 268 11.82 -0.72 -4.46
C ALA A 268 12.97 -1.34 -3.65
N MET A 269 12.80 -1.43 -2.34
CA MET A 269 13.78 -2.06 -1.45
C MET A 269 14.02 -3.53 -1.82
N ALA A 270 12.95 -4.29 -2.13
CA ALA A 270 13.06 -5.67 -2.58
C ALA A 270 13.82 -5.78 -3.92
N THR A 271 13.52 -4.96 -4.91
CA THR A 271 14.28 -5.03 -6.18
C THR A 271 15.70 -4.50 -6.09
N GLY A 272 16.09 -3.90 -4.96
CA GLY A 272 17.35 -3.20 -4.81
C GLY A 272 17.40 -1.93 -5.65
N THR A 273 16.27 -1.25 -5.82
CA THR A 273 16.18 0.05 -6.48
C THR A 273 16.22 1.15 -5.43
N PRO A 274 17.24 2.04 -5.44
CA PRO A 274 17.30 3.18 -4.54
C PRO A 274 16.01 4.01 -4.57
N ILE A 275 15.52 4.36 -3.39
CA ILE A 275 14.36 5.24 -3.22
C ILE A 275 14.84 6.59 -2.69
N VAL A 276 14.40 7.67 -3.33
CA VAL A 276 14.51 9.04 -2.81
C VAL A 276 13.11 9.53 -2.50
N SER A 277 12.81 9.74 -1.23
CA SER A 277 11.45 10.03 -0.76
C SER A 277 11.40 11.29 0.06
N ILE A 278 10.26 11.98 0.02
CA ILE A 278 9.91 12.90 1.10
C ILE A 278 9.66 12.09 2.39
N ASP A 279 10.12 12.57 3.55
CA ASP A 279 9.86 11.95 4.85
C ASP A 279 8.50 12.39 5.40
N VAL A 280 7.47 11.57 5.17
CA VAL A 280 6.12 11.79 5.71
C VAL A 280 5.49 10.47 6.16
N GLY A 281 4.68 10.53 7.21
CA GLY A 281 3.95 9.37 7.72
C GLY A 281 4.90 8.23 8.11
N GLY A 282 4.55 6.98 7.80
CA GLY A 282 5.35 5.81 8.15
C GLY A 282 6.52 5.49 7.20
N ILE A 283 6.96 6.43 6.36
CA ILE A 283 8.07 6.18 5.41
C ILE A 283 9.39 5.91 6.15
N HIS A 284 9.69 6.67 7.21
CA HIS A 284 10.90 6.48 8.02
C HIS A 284 10.98 5.12 8.74
N GLU A 285 9.85 4.43 8.88
CA GLU A 285 9.83 3.07 9.43
C GLU A 285 10.44 2.07 8.44
N ALA A 286 10.19 2.28 7.14
CA ALA A 286 10.77 1.49 6.05
C ALA A 286 12.18 1.96 5.68
N VAL A 287 12.37 3.26 5.46
CA VAL A 287 13.60 3.84 4.93
C VAL A 287 14.39 4.52 6.05
N ILE A 288 15.64 4.12 6.22
CA ILE A 288 16.63 4.82 7.05
C ILE A 288 17.47 5.68 6.12
N ASP A 289 17.48 6.99 6.35
CA ASP A 289 18.18 7.96 5.51
C ASP A 289 19.69 7.67 5.42
N GLY A 290 20.23 7.72 4.21
CA GLY A 290 21.63 7.40 3.92
C GLY A 290 21.99 5.90 3.97
N GLU A 291 21.16 5.07 4.61
CA GLU A 291 21.44 3.64 4.82
C GLU A 291 20.64 2.71 3.90
N SER A 292 19.34 2.95 3.75
CA SER A 292 18.43 2.08 2.96
C SER A 292 17.58 2.86 1.95
N GLY A 293 17.88 4.15 1.80
CA GLY A 293 17.32 5.08 0.84
C GLY A 293 17.76 6.50 1.19
N VAL A 294 17.17 7.49 0.53
CA VAL A 294 17.41 8.91 0.82
C VAL A 294 16.09 9.56 1.21
N LEU A 295 16.07 10.23 2.35
CA LEU A 295 14.92 10.96 2.85
C LEU A 295 15.16 12.46 2.78
N ILE A 296 14.15 13.19 2.31
CA ILE A 296 14.18 14.64 2.18
C ILE A 296 13.03 15.21 3.00
N SER A 297 13.30 16.24 3.80
CA SER A 297 12.33 16.84 4.72
C SER A 297 11.50 17.97 4.09
N GLU A 298 11.86 18.44 2.91
CA GLU A 298 11.24 19.59 2.24
C GLU A 298 10.86 19.27 0.79
N TYR A 299 9.71 19.77 0.35
CA TYR A 299 9.27 19.71 -1.05
C TYR A 299 10.05 20.71 -1.92
N CYS A 300 11.33 20.44 -2.13
CA CYS A 300 12.26 21.30 -2.86
C CYS A 300 12.92 20.54 -4.01
N GLU A 301 12.59 20.88 -5.25
CA GLU A 301 13.08 20.19 -6.44
C GLU A 301 14.60 20.12 -6.54
N SER A 302 15.33 21.14 -6.06
CA SER A 302 16.79 21.14 -6.09
C SER A 302 17.39 20.12 -5.13
N LYS A 303 16.78 19.89 -3.95
CA LYS A 303 17.25 18.87 -3.00
C LYS A 303 17.10 17.46 -3.58
N PHE A 304 15.96 17.17 -4.21
CA PHE A 304 15.75 15.90 -4.91
C PHE A 304 16.71 15.73 -6.08
N ALA A 305 16.93 16.78 -6.88
CA ALA A 305 17.88 16.76 -7.98
C ALA A 305 19.30 16.47 -7.49
N SER A 306 19.77 17.14 -6.43
CA SER A 306 21.09 16.89 -5.84
C SER A 306 21.24 15.47 -5.30
N ALA A 307 20.22 14.92 -4.64
CA ALA A 307 20.23 13.53 -4.19
C ALA A 307 20.35 12.54 -5.36
N LEU A 308 19.66 12.79 -6.47
CA LEU A 308 19.74 11.97 -7.68
C LEU A 308 21.13 12.06 -8.33
N GLU A 309 21.72 13.24 -8.42
CA GLU A 309 23.08 13.44 -8.94
C GLU A 309 24.13 12.74 -8.05
N GLU A 310 23.97 12.79 -6.73
CA GLU A 310 24.85 12.10 -5.80
C GLU A 310 24.77 10.57 -5.98
N LEU A 311 23.57 10.01 -6.05
CA LEU A 311 23.38 8.57 -6.27
C LEU A 311 23.96 8.14 -7.63
N GLN A 312 23.76 8.92 -8.69
CA GLN A 312 24.34 8.63 -10.00
C GLN A 312 25.88 8.67 -9.97
N GLY A 313 26.47 9.61 -9.22
CA GLY A 313 27.91 9.81 -9.14
C GLY A 313 28.65 8.86 -8.18
N ASN A 314 27.95 8.18 -7.28
CA ASN A 314 28.54 7.41 -6.19
C ASN A 314 28.05 5.95 -6.15
N GLU A 315 28.75 5.09 -6.90
CA GLU A 315 28.40 3.67 -7.04
C GLU A 315 28.56 2.88 -5.73
N GLU A 316 29.54 3.24 -4.88
CA GLU A 316 29.74 2.63 -3.57
C GLU A 316 28.54 2.90 -2.66
N LYS A 317 28.12 4.17 -2.55
CA LYS A 317 26.93 4.57 -1.78
C LYS A 317 25.68 3.87 -2.29
N VAL A 318 25.47 3.83 -3.60
CA VAL A 318 24.34 3.12 -4.21
C VAL A 318 24.36 1.64 -3.84
N THR A 319 25.51 0.98 -3.96
CA THR A 319 25.63 -0.46 -3.66
C THR A 319 25.30 -0.74 -2.20
N ALA A 320 25.85 0.06 -1.27
CA ALA A 320 25.56 -0.04 0.16
C ALA A 320 24.06 0.12 0.45
N ILE A 321 23.44 1.17 -0.09
CA ILE A 321 22.00 1.45 0.08
C ILE A 321 21.14 0.28 -0.42
N ARG A 322 21.45 -0.25 -1.60
CA ARG A 322 20.66 -1.32 -2.23
C ARG A 322 20.69 -2.61 -1.43
N LEU A 323 21.87 -3.00 -0.94
CA LEU A 323 22.03 -4.21 -0.14
C LEU A 323 21.29 -4.09 1.19
N LYS A 324 21.43 -2.95 1.88
CA LYS A 324 20.73 -2.68 3.15
C LYS A 324 19.22 -2.60 2.97
N ALA A 325 18.75 -1.96 1.90
CA ALA A 325 17.33 -1.92 1.55
C ALA A 325 16.76 -3.34 1.34
N ARG A 326 17.44 -4.18 0.55
CA ARG A 326 17.02 -5.58 0.31
C ARG A 326 17.00 -6.39 1.60
N GLU A 327 18.06 -6.29 2.41
CA GLU A 327 18.17 -6.97 3.72
C GLU A 327 16.96 -6.62 4.61
N LYS A 328 16.64 -5.32 4.72
CA LYS A 328 15.51 -4.85 5.53
C LYS A 328 14.17 -5.32 4.96
N ALA A 329 13.96 -5.27 3.64
CA ALA A 329 12.75 -5.77 2.99
C ALA A 329 12.52 -7.27 3.26
N MET A 330 13.55 -8.09 3.11
CA MET A 330 13.47 -9.53 3.37
C MET A 330 13.17 -9.85 4.83
N ARG A 331 13.80 -9.12 5.75
CA ARG A 331 13.70 -9.38 7.19
C ARG A 331 12.39 -8.91 7.81
N TYR A 332 11.90 -7.73 7.42
CA TYR A 332 10.79 -7.07 8.10
C TYR A 332 9.52 -6.95 7.26
N PHE A 333 9.63 -6.95 5.93
CA PHE A 333 8.52 -6.61 5.04
C PHE A 333 8.20 -7.74 4.04
N SER A 334 8.63 -8.97 4.30
CA SER A 334 8.31 -10.10 3.42
C SER A 334 6.81 -10.44 3.48
N LEU A 335 6.25 -10.84 2.34
CA LEU A 335 4.87 -11.30 2.25
C LEU A 335 4.60 -12.46 3.21
N THR A 336 5.53 -13.41 3.31
CA THR A 336 5.45 -14.54 4.25
C THR A 336 5.28 -14.07 5.69
N LYS A 337 6.08 -13.10 6.14
CA LYS A 337 5.98 -12.55 7.50
C LYS A 337 4.64 -11.85 7.74
N MET A 338 4.18 -11.02 6.79
CA MET A 338 2.86 -10.37 6.88
C MET A 338 1.73 -11.39 7.03
N ILE A 339 1.78 -12.50 6.28
CA ILE A 339 0.78 -13.57 6.30
C ILE A 339 0.82 -14.32 7.62
N GLU A 340 2.01 -14.67 8.12
CA GLU A 340 2.20 -15.36 9.39
C GLU A 340 1.70 -14.52 10.58
N GLU A 341 2.07 -13.24 10.64
CA GLU A 341 1.61 -12.32 11.68
C GLU A 341 0.08 -12.13 11.62
N THR A 342 -0.48 -12.03 10.41
CA THR A 342 -1.94 -11.92 10.23
C THR A 342 -2.65 -13.20 10.69
N LYS A 343 -2.09 -14.37 10.40
CA LYS A 343 -2.57 -15.65 10.92
C LYS A 343 -2.56 -15.66 12.46
N ASN A 344 -1.49 -15.20 13.09
CA ASN A 344 -1.38 -15.17 14.55
C ASN A 344 -2.50 -14.32 15.19
N ILE A 345 -2.90 -13.21 14.55
CA ILE A 345 -4.07 -12.43 14.99
C ILE A 345 -5.35 -13.25 14.92
N TYR A 346 -5.55 -14.08 13.88
CA TYR A 346 -6.69 -14.99 13.84
C TYR A 346 -6.58 -16.08 14.92
N GLU A 347 -5.35 -16.51 15.22
CA GLU A 347 -4.88 -17.39 16.30
C GLU A 347 -5.37 -16.97 17.70
N LEU A 348 -5.05 -15.73 18.09
CA LEU A 348 -5.48 -15.08 19.34
C LEU A 348 -7.00 -15.03 19.51
N ASN A 349 -7.69 -15.22 18.38
CA ASN A 349 -9.12 -15.24 18.24
C ASN A 349 -9.66 -16.66 17.99
N LYS A 350 -8.96 -17.74 18.36
CA LYS A 350 -9.60 -19.01 18.75
C LYS A 350 -10.15 -18.85 20.17
#